data_AF-A0A831YHA0-F1
#
_entry.id   AF-A0A831YHA0-F1
#
_cell.length_a   1.000
_cell.length_b   1.000
_cell.length_c   1.000
_cell.angle_alpha   90.00
_cell.angle_beta   90.00
_cell.angle_gamma   90.00
#
_symmetry.space_group_name_H-M   'P 1'
#
loop_
_entity.id
_entity.type
_entity.pdbx_description
1 polymer ?
#
loop_
_entity_poly.entity_id
_entity_poly.type
_entity_poly.pdbx_seq_one_letter_code
_entity_poly.pdbx_strand_id
1 'polypeptide(L)' 'MKPERSIFDEVDTDADMAADAEGLADLDAGRVISHEAMKAWLLSWGTAEELPPPSPAKT' A
#
# COMPACT_ATOMS: atom_id res chain seq x y z
N MET A 1 10.36 -15.59 -33.06
CA MET A 1 9.88 -14.25 -32.64
C MET A 1 10.65 -13.88 -31.38
N LYS A 2 11.10 -12.63 -31.23
CA LYS A 2 11.64 -12.16 -29.95
C LYS A 2 10.46 -11.68 -29.09
N PRO A 3 10.42 -11.97 -27.78
CA PRO A 3 9.37 -11.44 -26.92
C PRO A 3 9.44 -9.92 -26.92
N GLU A 4 8.27 -9.29 -26.82
CA GLU A 4 8.19 -7.85 -26.57
C GLU A 4 8.77 -7.54 -25.18
N ARG A 5 9.29 -6.32 -25.04
CA ARG A 5 9.81 -5.77 -23.78
C ARG A 5 8.72 -5.85 -22.72
N SER A 6 9.05 -6.36 -21.53
CA SER A 6 8.11 -6.40 -20.41
C SER A 6 7.90 -4.99 -19.87
N ILE A 7 6.68 -4.68 -19.44
CA ILE A 7 6.36 -3.47 -18.67
C ILE A 7 7.13 -3.40 -17.33
N PHE A 8 7.68 -4.53 -16.88
CA PHE A 8 8.50 -4.63 -15.68
C PHE A 8 10.01 -4.50 -15.96
N ASP A 9 10.42 -4.33 -17.22
CA ASP A 9 11.84 -4.19 -17.58
C ASP A 9 12.35 -2.73 -17.50
N GLU A 10 11.46 -1.78 -17.26
CA GLU A 10 11.77 -0.36 -17.07
C GLU A 10 11.88 -0.07 -15.57
N VAL A 11 13.07 0.35 -15.15
CA VAL A 11 13.34 0.78 -13.77
C VAL A 11 13.54 2.29 -13.82
N ASP A 12 12.67 3.02 -13.12
CA ASP A 12 12.82 4.46 -12.89
C ASP A 12 13.29 4.68 -11.45
N THR A 13 14.60 4.65 -11.26
CA THR A 13 15.22 4.75 -9.94
C THR A 13 14.88 6.07 -9.23
N ASP A 14 14.74 7.17 -9.97
CA ASP A 14 14.42 8.47 -9.37
C ASP A 14 12.98 8.47 -8.86
N ALA A 15 12.04 7.88 -9.61
CA ALA A 15 10.66 7.70 -9.16
C ALA A 15 10.57 6.77 -7.94
N ASP A 16 11.30 5.65 -7.94
CA ASP A 16 11.34 4.72 -6.80
C ASP A 16 11.86 5.42 -5.53
N MET A 17 12.97 6.15 -5.64
CA MET A 17 13.53 6.91 -4.50
C MET A 17 12.59 7.99 -3.99
N ALA A 18 11.84 8.66 -4.86
CA ALA A 18 10.85 9.65 -4.47
C ALA A 18 9.68 9.00 -3.70
N ALA A 19 9.20 7.83 -4.16
CA ALA A 19 8.13 7.08 -3.51
C ALA A 19 8.56 6.59 -2.11
N ASP A 20 9.80 6.12 -1.96
CA ASP A 20 10.35 5.72 -0.65
C ASP A 20 10.40 6.90 0.33
N ALA A 21 10.85 8.07 -0.14
CA ALA A 21 10.90 9.28 0.68
C ALA A 21 9.50 9.74 1.13
N GLU A 22 8.50 9.66 0.25
CA GLU A 22 7.10 9.92 0.58
C GLU A 22 6.58 8.94 1.65
N GLY A 23 6.84 7.64 1.47
CA GLY A 23 6.42 6.61 2.42
C GLY A 23 7.01 6.81 3.83
N LEU A 24 8.27 7.21 3.93
CA LEU A 24 8.89 7.56 5.21
C LEU A 24 8.22 8.80 5.85
N ALA A 25 7.91 9.82 5.06
CA ALA A 25 7.22 11.01 5.57
C ALA A 25 5.79 10.71 6.04
N ASP A 26 5.10 9.75 5.41
CA ASP A 26 3.79 9.25 5.86
C ASP A 26 3.87 8.49 7.17
N LEU A 27 4.90 7.65 7.34
CA LEU A 27 5.17 6.94 8.60
C LEU A 27 5.39 7.93 9.75
N ASP A 28 6.25 8.92 9.55
CA ASP A 28 6.55 9.95 10.56
C ASP A 28 5.32 10.79 10.91
N ALA A 29 4.47 11.09 9.92
CA ALA A 29 3.25 11.85 10.12
C ALA A 29 2.05 11.01 10.62
N GLY A 30 2.23 9.70 10.82
CA GLY A 30 1.16 8.80 11.25
C GLY A 30 0.04 8.62 10.22
N ARG A 31 0.29 8.93 8.93
CA ARG A 31 -0.68 8.75 7.83
C ARG A 31 -0.78 7.30 7.35
N VAL A 32 -0.64 6.34 8.28
CA VAL A 32 -0.56 4.92 7.99
C VAL A 32 -1.67 4.15 8.69
N ILE A 33 -2.09 3.05 8.07
CA ILE A 33 -3.04 2.10 8.64
C ILE A 33 -2.24 0.96 9.27
N SER A 34 -2.58 0.59 10.51
CA SER A 34 -1.92 -0.54 11.16
C SER A 34 -2.18 -1.85 10.41
N HIS A 35 -1.19 -2.74 10.42
CA HIS A 35 -1.31 -4.08 9.83
C HIS A 35 -2.55 -4.84 10.36
N GLU A 36 -2.78 -4.80 11.67
CA GLU A 36 -3.90 -5.51 12.29
C GLU A 36 -5.26 -5.01 11.82
N ALA A 37 -5.42 -3.68 11.65
CA ALA A 37 -6.67 -3.11 11.12
C ALA A 37 -6.91 -3.51 9.66
N MET A 38 -5.87 -3.48 8.83
CA MET A 38 -5.93 -3.93 7.43
C MET A 38 -6.28 -5.41 7.34
N LYS A 39 -5.62 -6.25 8.14
CA LYS A 39 -5.85 -7.70 8.19
C LYS A 39 -7.27 -8.02 8.63
N ALA A 40 -7.78 -7.39 9.69
CA ALA A 40 -9.13 -7.60 10.17
C ALA A 40 -10.17 -7.30 9.08
N TRP A 41 -9.99 -6.17 8.37
CA TRP A 41 -10.85 -5.80 7.25
C TRP A 41 -10.82 -6.84 6.13
N LEU A 42 -9.63 -7.23 5.65
CA LEU A 42 -9.49 -8.22 4.57
C LEU A 42 -10.09 -9.59 4.94
N LEU A 43 -9.96 -10.02 6.20
CA LEU A 43 -10.52 -11.28 6.67
C LEU A 43 -12.05 -11.26 6.81
N SER A 44 -12.64 -10.07 6.89
CA SER A 44 -14.10 -9.91 7.01
C SER A 44 -14.83 -9.98 5.66
N TRP A 45 -14.11 -9.81 4.55
CA TRP A 45 -14.67 -9.80 3.20
C TRP A 45 -15.42 -11.09 2.88
N GLY A 46 -16.64 -10.94 2.35
CA GLY A 46 -17.49 -12.09 1.98
C GLY A 46 -18.09 -12.84 3.16
N THR A 47 -18.00 -12.29 4.38
CA THR A 47 -18.69 -12.79 5.57
C THR A 47 -19.95 -11.97 5.85
N ALA A 48 -20.82 -12.45 6.74
CA ALA A 48 -21.98 -11.68 7.18
C ALA A 48 -21.59 -10.43 8.02
N GLU A 49 -20.36 -10.41 8.56
CA GLU A 49 -19.84 -9.37 9.46
C GLU A 49 -18.71 -8.59 8.77
N GLU A 50 -18.91 -8.24 7.49
CA GLU A 50 -17.91 -7.47 6.73
C GLU A 50 -17.68 -6.09 7.37
N LEU A 51 -16.41 -5.78 7.64
CA LEU A 51 -15.98 -4.54 8.28
C LEU A 51 -15.84 -3.43 7.24
N PRO A 52 -16.02 -2.15 7.64
CA PRO A 52 -15.67 -1.03 6.78
C PRO A 52 -14.14 -0.96 6.57
N PRO A 53 -13.68 -0.37 5.45
CA PRO A 53 -12.26 -0.13 5.23
C PRO A 53 -11.66 0.69 6.38
N PRO A 54 -10.46 0.31 6.88
CA PRO A 54 -9.82 1.03 7.96
C PRO A 54 -9.30 2.40 7.49
N SER A 55 -9.15 3.33 8.43
CA SER A 55 -8.53 4.64 8.20
C SER A 55 -7.28 4.79 9.05
N PRO A 56 -6.33 5.68 8.67
CA PRO A 56 -5.20 6.03 9.51
C PRO A 56 -5.67 6.44 10.92
N ALA A 57 -4.89 6.10 11.94
CA ALA A 57 -5.20 6.52 13.30
C ALA A 57 -5.24 8.05 13.36
N LYS A 58 -6.25 8.61 14.01
CA LYS A 58 -6.28 10.05 14.27
C LYS A 58 -5.17 10.36 15.26
N THR A 59 -4.18 11.15 14.83
CA THR A 59 -3.10 11.67 15.68
C THR A 59 -3.63 12.76 16.60
#